data_AF-A0A2J5PFK0-F1
#
_entry.id   AF-A0A2J5PFK0-F1
#
_cell.length_a   1.000
_cell.length_b   1.000
_cell.length_c   1.000
_cell.angle_alpha   90.00
_cell.angle_beta   90.00
_cell.angle_gamma   90.00
#
_symmetry.space_group_name_H-M   'P 1'
#
loop_
_entity.id
_entity.type
_entity.pdbx_description
1 polymer ?
#
loop_
_entity_poly.entity_id
_entity_poly.type
_entity_poly.pdbx_seq_one_letter_code
_entity_poly.pdbx_strand_id
1 'polypeptide(L)' 'SDINIRLLFYKLSKLWKEQKLEEAQPKSYIFLPRPNPIQEEILEQWRIGMISSENDNPGESLEEFLKNFVLV' A
#
# COMPACT_ATOMS: atom_id res chain seq x y z
N SER A 1 6.39 -9.43 -0.45
CA SER A 1 7.48 -9.79 -1.38
C SER A 1 7.03 -10.20 -2.79
N ASP A 2 5.74 -10.13 -3.14
CA ASP A 2 5.24 -10.53 -4.45
C ASP A 2 5.78 -9.61 -5.58
N ILE A 3 6.46 -10.21 -6.55
CA ILE A 3 7.06 -9.48 -7.67
C ILE A 3 6.01 -8.98 -8.67
N ASN A 4 4.91 -9.72 -8.85
CA ASN A 4 3.85 -9.36 -9.78
C ASN A 4 3.15 -8.09 -9.32
N ILE A 5 2.87 -8.00 -8.02
CA ILE A 5 2.27 -6.81 -7.40
C ILE A 5 3.18 -5.60 -7.54
N ARG A 6 4.50 -5.74 -7.29
CA ARG A 6 5.46 -4.64 -7.51
C ARG A 6 5.50 -4.19 -8.97
N LEU A 7 5.54 -5.14 -9.90
CA LEU A 7 5.55 -4.84 -11.33
C LEU A 7 4.26 -4.12 -11.76
N LEU A 8 3.10 -4.53 -11.22
CA LEU A 8 1.82 -3.88 -11.47
C LEU A 8 1.83 -2.41 -11.03
N PHE A 9 2.23 -2.12 -9.79
CA PHE A 9 2.28 -0.75 -9.28
C PHE A 9 3.31 0.12 -10.01
N TYR A 10 4.45 -0.45 -10.37
CA TYR A 10 5.41 0.23 -11.23
C TYR A 10 4.80 0.62 -12.58
N LYS A 11 4.09 -0.30 -13.25
CA LYS A 11 3.44 -0.01 -14.54
C LYS A 11 2.35 1.04 -14.40
N LEU A 12 1.51 0.95 -13.37
CA LEU A 12 0.45 1.93 -13.10
C LEU A 12 1.05 3.31 -12.81
N SER A 13 2.05 3.41 -11.94
CA SER A 13 2.69 4.70 -11.63
C SER A 13 3.34 5.33 -12.87
N LYS A 14 3.90 4.52 -13.78
CA LYS A 14 4.37 5.02 -15.08
C LYS A 14 3.24 5.58 -15.94
N LEU A 15 2.12 4.87 -16.06
CA LEU A 15 0.97 5.34 -16.85
C LEU A 15 0.45 6.70 -16.34
N TRP A 16 0.33 6.86 -15.02
CA TRP A 16 -0.12 8.13 -14.43
C TRP A 16 0.84 9.30 -14.73
N LYS A 17 2.15 9.05 -14.63
CA LYS A 17 3.20 10.04 -14.94
C LYS A 17 3.22 10.42 -16.43
N GLU A 18 3.15 9.43 -17.32
CA GLU A 18 3.17 9.64 -18.78
C GLU A 18 1.99 10.47 -19.27
N GLN A 19 0.80 10.25 -18.70
CA GLN A 19 -0.40 11.00 -19.07
C GLN A 19 -0.49 12.39 -18.41
N LYS A 20 0.49 12.77 -17.56
CA LYS A 20 0.42 13.98 -16.71
C LYS A 20 -0.86 14.04 -15.86
N LEU A 21 -1.38 12.86 -15.49
CA LEU A 21 -2.59 12.68 -14.69
C LEU A 21 -2.25 12.35 -13.24
N GLU A 22 -1.11 12.84 -12.75
CA GLU A 22 -0.67 12.56 -11.38
C GLU A 22 -1.70 13.03 -10.35
N GLU A 23 -2.38 14.15 -10.61
CA GLU A 23 -3.46 14.66 -9.75
C GLU A 23 -4.70 13.76 -9.75
N ALA A 24 -4.91 12.98 -10.82
CA ALA A 24 -6.00 12.03 -10.93
C ALA A 24 -5.63 10.64 -10.38
N GLN A 25 -4.38 10.41 -9.98
CA GLN A 25 -3.98 9.15 -9.38
C GLN A 25 -4.69 8.96 -8.03
N PRO A 26 -5.47 7.89 -7.83
CA PRO A 26 -6.16 7.65 -6.57
C PRO A 26 -5.17 7.32 -5.45
N LYS A 27 -5.45 7.82 -4.24
CA LYS A 27 -4.74 7.38 -3.04
C LYS A 27 -5.01 5.89 -2.82
N SER A 28 -3.93 5.12 -2.69
CA SER A 28 -3.99 3.67 -2.52
C SER A 28 -3.28 3.29 -1.23
N TYR A 29 -3.70 2.20 -0.60
CA TYR A 29 -3.15 1.74 0.66
C TYR A 29 -2.89 0.23 0.64
N ILE A 30 -1.84 -0.22 1.33
CA ILE A 30 -1.54 -1.63 1.56
C ILE A 30 -1.39 -1.87 3.05
N PHE A 31 -2.15 -2.83 3.57
CA PHE A 31 -1.98 -3.31 4.93
C PHE A 31 -0.88 -4.37 4.99
N LEU A 32 0.06 -4.21 5.93
CA LEU A 32 1.03 -5.24 6.30
C LEU A 32 0.92 -5.53 7.81
N PRO A 33 1.00 -6.80 8.22
CA PRO A 33 0.87 -7.16 9.63
C PRO A 33 2.04 -6.68 10.50
N ARG A 34 3.15 -6.25 9.89
CA ARG A 34 4.32 -5.71 10.58
C ARG A 34 4.86 -4.48 9.86
N PRO A 35 5.40 -3.50 10.59
CA PRO A 35 6.08 -2.36 9.98
C PRO A 35 7.28 -2.84 9.16
N ASN A 36 7.48 -2.21 8.00
CA ASN A 36 8.65 -2.48 7.16
C ASN A 36 9.09 -1.20 6.44
N PRO A 37 10.08 -0.46 6.99
CA PRO A 37 10.45 0.85 6.48
C PRO A 37 10.96 0.81 5.04
N ILE A 38 11.62 -0.28 4.64
CA ILE A 38 12.09 -0.43 3.25
C ILE A 38 10.91 -0.57 2.28
N GLN A 39 9.90 -1.38 2.66
CA GLN A 39 8.71 -1.55 1.82
C GLN A 39 7.85 -0.28 1.80
N GLU A 40 7.80 0.48 2.89
CA GLU A 40 7.08 1.76 2.97
C GLU A 40 7.64 2.76 1.96
N GLU A 41 8.95 3.00 1.99
CA GLU A 41 9.63 3.90 1.04
C GLU A 41 9.40 3.50 -0.43
N ILE A 42 9.43 2.20 -0.74
CA ILE A 42 9.18 1.70 -2.10
C ILE A 42 7.72 1.98 -2.53
N LEU A 43 6.75 1.80 -1.63
CA LEU A 43 5.34 2.02 -1.92
C LEU A 43 5.01 3.51 -2.05
N GLU A 44 5.63 4.37 -1.23
CA GLU A 44 5.46 5.82 -1.29
C GLU A 44 5.90 6.40 -2.63
N GLN A 45 6.94 5.85 -3.26
CA GLN A 45 7.38 6.23 -4.62
C GLN A 45 6.27 6.03 -5.68
N TRP A 46 5.31 5.16 -5.40
CA TRP A 46 4.14 4.89 -6.25
C TRP A 46 2.85 5.52 -5.71
N ARG A 47 2.95 6.42 -4.72
CA ARG A 47 1.83 7.05 -3.98
C ARG A 47 0.91 6.05 -3.31
N ILE A 48 1.48 4.95 -2.81
CA ILE A 48 0.78 3.92 -2.05
C ILE A 48 1.20 4.05 -0.59
N GLY A 49 0.25 4.32 0.31
CA GLY A 49 0.50 4.36 1.74
C GLY A 49 0.58 2.97 2.34
N MET A 50 1.51 2.75 3.27
CA MET A 50 1.50 1.54 4.09
C MET A 50 0.65 1.78 5.33
N ILE A 51 -0.17 0.80 5.68
CA ILE A 51 -0.82 0.69 6.98
C ILE A 51 -0.21 -0.54 7.65
N SER A 52 0.19 -0.42 8.91
CA SER A 52 0.76 -1.56 9.63
C SER A 52 0.11 -1.79 10.99
N SER A 53 0.27 -3.01 11.49
CA SER A 53 -0.08 -3.42 12.84
C SER A 53 1.18 -3.75 13.64
N GLU A 54 1.07 -3.74 14.96
CA GLU A 54 2.10 -4.22 15.88
C GLU A 54 1.93 -5.72 16.20
N ASN A 55 0.82 -6.34 15.78
CA ASN A 55 0.54 -7.76 16.03
C ASN A 55 1.24 -8.66 14.99
N ASP A 56 2.11 -9.52 15.50
CA ASP A 56 2.94 -10.43 14.71
C ASP A 56 2.16 -11.54 13.98
N ASN A 57 0.92 -11.83 14.38
CA ASN A 57 0.03 -12.79 13.72
C ASN A 57 -0.72 -12.11 12.55
N PRO A 58 -0.47 -12.52 11.29
CA PRO A 58 -1.10 -11.88 10.13
C PRO A 58 -2.62 -11.96 10.08
N GLY A 59 -3.22 -13.03 10.61
CA GLY A 59 -4.67 -13.22 10.62
C GLY A 59 -5.35 -12.32 11.65
N GLU A 60 -4.83 -12.34 12.88
CA GLU A 60 -5.35 -11.52 13.97
C GLU A 60 -5.16 -10.02 13.70
N SER A 61 -3.98 -9.62 13.21
CA SER A 61 -3.70 -8.22 12.86
C SER A 61 -4.64 -7.69 11.77
N LEU A 62 -4.95 -8.51 10.76
CA LEU A 62 -5.91 -8.15 9.72
C LEU A 62 -7.33 -8.06 10.28
N GLU A 63 -7.73 -9.02 11.11
CA GLU A 63 -9.05 -9.01 11.76
C GLU A 63 -9.23 -7.75 12.64
N GLU A 64 -8.23 -7.42 13.46
CA GLU A 64 -8.21 -6.23 14.29
C GLU A 64 -8.27 -4.94 13.45
N PHE A 65 -7.47 -4.86 12.39
CA PHE A 65 -7.50 -3.74 11.45
C PHE A 65 -8.90 -3.55 10.87
N LEU A 66 -9.52 -4.61 10.35
CA LEU A 66 -10.84 -4.55 9.73
C LEU A 66 -11.95 -4.23 10.74
N LYS A 67 -11.87 -4.73 11.99
CA LYS A 67 -12.83 -4.39 13.05
C LYS A 67 -12.80 -2.91 13.42
N ASN A 68 -11.60 -2.31 13.42
CA ASN A 68 -11.41 -0.91 13.76
C ASN A 68 -11.51 0.01 12.53
N PHE A 69 -11.64 -0.55 11.32
CA PHE A 69 -11.74 0.22 10.09
C PHE A 69 -13.10 0.91 9.98
N VAL A 70 -13.13 2.22 10.25
CA VAL A 70 -14.32 3.05 10.05
C VAL A 70 -14.22 3.71 8.68
N LEU A 71 -15.27 3.55 7.86
CA LEU A 71 -15.46 4.33 6.65
C LEU A 71 -15.67 5.80 7.06
N VAL A 72 -14.64 6.62 6.88
CA VAL A 72 -14.75 8.09 6.96
C VAL A 72 -15.16 8.63 5.60
#